data_AF-A0A2H0AUH6-F1
#
_entry.id   AF-A0A2H0AUH6-F1
#
_cell.length_a   1.000
_cell.length_b   1.000
_cell.length_c   1.000
_cell.angle_alpha   90.00
_cell.angle_beta   90.00
_cell.angle_gamma   90.00
#
_symmetry.space_group_name_H-M   'P 1'
#
loop_
_entity.id
_entity.type
_entity.pdbx_description
1 polymer ?
#
loop_
_entity_poly.entity_id
_entity_poly.type
_entity_poly.pdbx_seq_one_letter_code
_entity_poly.pdbx_strand_id
1 'polypeptide(L)'
;MTLPDPRHAFISAYLKGEESKVVTSDHIDRMLKASNIQDALGVIRETDIGSYLEELPVKAFDDLDEYLWKYFAQCVRDVESFKFLPKDIPKVSRAYIVKYDVSNIKAALQGISTGKKARMIPVGIIHDSGLIDELSQVENVDDITQLLIRCKLGDYASILEKYKINGGAKSKLLVEAKLG
;
A
#
# COMPACT_ATOMS: atom_id res chain seq x y z
N MET A 1 1.12 -9.99 37.22
CA MET A 1 1.88 -9.52 36.04
C MET A 1 2.05 -10.71 35.12
N THR A 2 1.31 -10.77 34.02
CA THR A 2 1.43 -11.85 33.02
C THR A 2 2.71 -11.62 32.20
N LEU A 3 3.54 -12.66 32.04
CA LEU A 3 4.72 -12.57 31.18
C LEU A 3 4.28 -12.18 29.75
N PRO A 4 5.00 -11.28 29.06
CA PRO A 4 4.77 -11.02 27.64
C PRO A 4 4.94 -12.33 26.84
N ASP A 5 4.04 -12.58 25.90
CA ASP A 5 4.15 -13.74 25.00
C ASP A 5 5.48 -13.64 24.22
N PRO A 6 6.40 -14.62 24.34
CA PRO A 6 7.73 -14.54 23.73
C PRO A 6 7.68 -14.39 22.20
N ARG A 7 6.58 -14.80 21.55
CA ARG A 7 6.39 -14.61 20.10
C ARG A 7 6.22 -13.13 19.73
N HIS A 8 5.58 -12.34 20.59
CA HIS A 8 5.46 -10.89 20.39
C HIS A 8 6.81 -10.20 20.60
N ALA A 9 7.58 -10.62 21.61
CA ALA A 9 8.93 -10.11 21.84
C ALA A 9 9.84 -10.40 20.63
N PHE A 10 9.75 -11.61 20.06
CA PHE A 10 10.49 -11.97 18.85
C PHE A 10 10.16 -11.07 17.66
N ILE A 11 8.87 -10.92 17.31
CA ILE A 11 8.46 -10.08 16.17
C ILE A 11 8.81 -8.61 16.40
N SER A 12 8.63 -8.10 17.62
CA SER A 12 9.02 -6.73 17.96
C SER A 12 10.52 -6.51 17.81
N ALA A 13 11.35 -7.46 18.27
CA ALA A 13 12.80 -7.37 18.12
C ALA A 13 13.24 -7.48 16.66
N TYR A 14 12.60 -8.35 15.87
CA TYR A 14 12.83 -8.47 14.44
C TYR A 14 12.54 -7.15 13.73
N LEU A 15 11.33 -6.60 13.87
CA LEU A 15 10.96 -5.31 13.25
C LEU A 15 11.86 -4.17 13.71
N LYS A 16 12.30 -4.18 14.98
CA LYS A 16 13.25 -3.19 15.49
C LYS A 16 14.64 -3.32 14.86
N GLY A 17 15.04 -4.54 14.50
CA GLY A 17 16.25 -4.81 13.73
C GLY A 17 16.16 -4.23 12.31
N GLU A 18 15.02 -4.45 11.64
CA GLU A 18 14.76 -3.91 10.29
C GLU A 18 14.79 -2.37 10.27
N GLU A 19 14.33 -1.70 11.34
CA GLU A 19 14.41 -0.23 11.46
C GLU A 19 15.84 0.32 11.39
N SER A 20 16.87 -0.47 11.70
CA SER A 20 18.26 0.02 11.77
C SER A 20 18.87 0.36 10.41
N LYS A 21 18.28 -0.14 9.32
CA LYS A 21 18.81 -0.01 7.96
C LYS A 21 17.85 0.68 6.99
N VAL A 22 16.84 1.37 7.52
CA VAL A 22 15.91 2.15 6.71
C VAL A 22 16.54 3.48 6.26
N VAL A 23 15.90 4.11 5.27
CA VAL A 23 16.26 5.45 4.82
C VAL A 23 16.03 6.45 5.97
N THR A 24 17.05 7.25 6.27
CA THR A 24 17.02 8.26 7.34
C THR A 24 16.80 9.66 6.76
N SER A 25 16.56 10.64 7.63
CA SER A 25 16.46 12.04 7.19
C SER A 25 17.74 12.56 6.53
N ASP A 26 18.92 12.13 7.00
CA ASP A 26 20.21 12.49 6.38
C ASP A 26 20.28 11.96 4.93
N HIS A 27 19.83 10.73 4.71
CA HIS A 27 19.76 10.17 3.37
C HIS A 27 18.83 11.00 2.47
N ILE A 28 17.65 11.41 2.96
CA ILE A 28 16.74 12.29 2.21
C ILE A 28 17.43 13.61 1.85
N ASP A 29 18.08 14.28 2.81
CA ASP A 29 18.75 15.57 2.60
C ASP A 29 19.90 15.48 1.58
N ARG A 30 20.59 14.34 1.55
CA ARG A 30 21.66 14.06 0.58
C ARG A 30 21.08 13.71 -0.80
N MET A 31 20.02 12.91 -0.87
CA MET A 31 19.33 12.58 -2.13
C MET A 31 18.76 13.84 -2.80
N LEU A 32 18.24 14.80 -2.04
CA LEU A 32 17.75 16.08 -2.58
C LEU A 32 18.84 16.92 -3.27
N LYS A 33 20.11 16.66 -2.97
CA LYS A 33 21.27 17.33 -3.58
C LYS A 33 21.85 16.55 -4.76
N ALA A 34 21.36 15.35 -5.02
CA ALA A 34 21.82 14.52 -6.14
C ALA A 34 21.40 15.13 -7.48
N SER A 35 22.24 14.98 -8.51
CA SER A 35 21.98 15.59 -9.82
C SER A 35 21.07 14.74 -10.70
N ASN A 36 20.91 13.45 -10.36
CA ASN A 36 20.09 12.50 -11.09
C ASN A 36 19.66 11.32 -10.19
N ILE A 37 18.82 10.42 -10.70
CA ILE A 37 18.29 9.27 -9.96
C ILE A 37 19.41 8.30 -9.53
N GLN A 38 20.42 8.06 -10.36
CA GLN A 38 21.51 7.14 -10.03
C GLN A 38 22.36 7.67 -8.89
N ASP A 39 22.65 8.98 -8.90
CA ASP A 39 23.32 9.66 -7.79
C ASP A 39 22.50 9.54 -6.50
N ALA A 40 21.17 9.70 -6.58
CA ALA A 40 20.27 9.57 -5.43
C ALA A 40 20.23 8.12 -4.90
N LEU A 41 20.17 7.12 -5.78
CA LEU A 41 20.24 5.70 -5.38
C LEU A 41 21.59 5.38 -4.73
N GLY A 42 22.68 5.99 -5.21
CA GLY A 42 24.00 5.88 -4.61
C GLY A 42 24.08 6.39 -3.17
N VAL A 43 23.23 7.36 -2.78
CA VAL A 43 23.16 7.89 -1.40
C VAL A 43 22.58 6.89 -0.41
N ILE A 44 21.66 6.04 -0.85
CA ILE A 44 20.95 5.08 0.01
C ILE A 44 21.46 3.64 -0.16
N ARG A 45 22.55 3.43 -0.90
CA ARG A 45 23.04 2.11 -1.30
C ARG A 45 23.24 1.15 -0.12
N GLU A 46 23.66 1.67 1.02
CA GLU A 46 23.91 0.94 2.27
C GLU A 46 22.63 0.56 3.05
N THR A 47 21.48 1.11 2.67
CA THR A 47 20.17 0.74 3.24
C THR A 47 19.64 -0.54 2.61
N ASP A 48 18.73 -1.23 3.29
CA ASP A 48 18.15 -2.47 2.73
C ASP A 48 17.42 -2.20 1.41
N ILE A 49 16.74 -1.06 1.30
CA ILE A 49 16.04 -0.67 0.06
C ILE A 49 17.02 -0.25 -1.05
N GLY A 50 18.12 0.40 -0.71
CA GLY A 50 19.16 0.73 -1.69
C GLY A 50 19.86 -0.51 -2.23
N SER A 51 20.16 -1.48 -1.36
CA SER A 51 20.70 -2.78 -1.76
C SER A 51 19.74 -3.54 -2.67
N TYR A 52 18.44 -3.52 -2.38
CA TYR A 52 17.42 -4.12 -3.24
C TYR A 52 17.37 -3.45 -4.63
N LEU A 53 17.44 -2.12 -4.68
CA LEU A 53 17.35 -1.36 -5.94
C LEU A 53 18.62 -1.47 -6.79
N GLU A 54 19.79 -1.71 -6.20
CA GLU A 54 21.05 -1.87 -6.94
C GLU A 54 21.03 -3.08 -7.88
N GLU A 55 20.30 -4.14 -7.53
CA GLU A 55 20.19 -5.35 -8.34
C GLU A 55 19.23 -5.21 -9.53
N LEU A 56 18.53 -4.08 -9.65
CA LEU A 56 17.42 -3.89 -10.58
C LEU A 56 17.75 -2.90 -11.70
N PRO A 57 17.25 -3.15 -12.93
CA PRO A 57 17.50 -2.27 -14.06
C PRO A 57 16.58 -1.03 -14.03
N VAL A 58 16.77 -0.15 -13.04
CA VAL A 58 15.99 1.09 -12.87
C VAL A 58 16.41 2.11 -13.93
N LYS A 59 15.52 2.41 -14.89
CA LYS A 59 15.79 3.37 -15.99
C LYS A 59 14.98 4.65 -15.87
N ALA A 60 13.80 4.57 -15.27
CA ALA A 60 12.89 5.69 -15.07
C ALA A 60 12.28 5.69 -13.67
N PHE A 61 11.64 6.81 -13.33
CA PHE A 61 10.87 6.95 -12.09
C PHE A 61 9.76 5.90 -11.96
N ASP A 62 9.12 5.56 -13.09
CA ASP A 62 8.04 4.58 -13.12
C ASP A 62 8.51 3.18 -12.74
N ASP A 63 9.70 2.79 -13.21
CA ASP A 63 10.32 1.53 -12.82
C ASP A 63 10.61 1.52 -11.31
N LEU A 64 11.15 2.63 -10.80
CA LEU A 64 11.48 2.79 -9.39
C LEU A 64 10.23 2.64 -8.51
N ASP A 65 9.14 3.34 -8.84
CA ASP A 65 7.87 3.24 -8.09
C ASP A 65 7.35 1.80 -8.06
N GLU A 66 7.35 1.11 -9.21
CA GLU A 66 6.92 -0.29 -9.30
C GLU A 66 7.78 -1.23 -8.42
N TYR A 67 9.10 -1.06 -8.47
CA TYR A 67 10.01 -1.87 -7.64
C TYR A 67 9.88 -1.57 -6.15
N LEU A 68 9.66 -0.31 -5.76
CA LEU A 68 9.40 0.06 -4.37
C LEU A 68 8.13 -0.63 -3.84
N TRP A 69 7.06 -0.70 -4.65
CA TRP A 69 5.86 -1.44 -4.27
C TRP A 69 6.10 -2.94 -4.15
N LYS A 70 6.85 -3.53 -5.09
CA LYS A 70 7.23 -4.96 -5.02
C LYS A 70 8.05 -5.27 -3.78
N TYR A 71 9.01 -4.43 -3.44
CA TYR A 71 9.81 -4.54 -2.22
C TYR A 71 8.93 -4.49 -0.97
N PHE A 72 8.08 -3.46 -0.87
CA PHE A 72 7.18 -3.31 0.27
C PHE A 72 6.26 -4.53 0.43
N ALA A 73 5.67 -5.03 -0.66
CA ALA A 73 4.84 -6.23 -0.64
C ALA A 73 5.64 -7.47 -0.20
N GLN A 74 6.91 -7.58 -0.60
CA GLN A 74 7.79 -8.66 -0.17
C GLN A 74 8.09 -8.59 1.33
N CYS A 75 8.43 -7.41 1.87
CA CYS A 75 8.66 -7.23 3.30
C CYS A 75 7.44 -7.65 4.14
N VAL A 76 6.22 -7.33 3.69
CA VAL A 76 5.00 -7.76 4.37
C VAL A 76 4.87 -9.29 4.35
N ARG A 77 5.07 -9.92 3.18
CA ARG A 77 5.04 -11.38 3.06
C ARG A 77 6.10 -12.07 3.93
N ASP A 78 7.29 -11.50 4.02
CA ASP A 78 8.38 -12.06 4.84
C ASP A 78 8.00 -12.06 6.32
N VAL A 79 7.47 -10.94 6.83
CA VAL A 79 6.93 -10.85 8.20
C VAL A 79 5.79 -11.86 8.42
N GLU A 80 4.88 -11.99 7.46
CA GLU A 80 3.74 -12.92 7.55
C GLU A 80 4.16 -14.39 7.45
N SER A 81 5.34 -14.69 6.90
CA SER A 81 5.84 -16.05 6.70
C SER A 81 6.41 -16.72 7.96
N PHE A 82 6.62 -15.96 9.05
CA PHE A 82 7.20 -16.52 10.28
C PHE A 82 6.33 -17.63 10.88
N LYS A 83 6.90 -18.83 11.01
CA LYS A 83 6.21 -20.02 11.55
C LYS A 83 5.54 -19.80 12.92
N PHE A 84 6.13 -18.94 13.76
CA PHE A 84 5.67 -18.67 15.12
C PHE A 84 5.01 -17.29 15.28
N LEU A 85 4.52 -16.72 14.18
CA LEU A 85 3.83 -15.43 14.17
C LEU A 85 2.59 -15.48 15.09
N PRO A 86 2.44 -14.54 16.05
CA PRO A 86 1.23 -14.44 16.85
C PRO A 86 -0.01 -14.27 15.96
N LYS A 87 -1.15 -14.87 16.37
CA LYS A 87 -2.38 -14.96 15.55
C LYS A 87 -3.02 -13.62 15.21
N ASP A 88 -2.68 -12.58 15.97
CA ASP A 88 -3.14 -11.22 15.81
C ASP A 88 -2.28 -10.41 14.83
N ILE A 89 -0.99 -10.74 14.67
CA ILE A 89 -0.11 -10.01 13.74
C ILE A 89 -0.59 -10.07 12.28
N PRO A 90 -1.03 -11.21 11.70
CA PRO A 90 -1.63 -11.21 10.37
C PRO A 90 -2.86 -10.32 10.26
N LYS A 91 -3.64 -10.15 11.34
CA LYS A 91 -4.81 -9.26 11.32
C LYS A 91 -4.37 -7.80 11.28
N VAL A 92 -3.34 -7.44 12.05
CA VAL A 92 -2.75 -6.09 12.06
C VAL A 92 -2.13 -5.77 10.70
N SER A 93 -1.33 -6.69 10.16
CA SER A 93 -0.71 -6.56 8.82
C SER A 93 -1.76 -6.37 7.73
N ARG A 94 -2.79 -7.23 7.72
CA ARG A 94 -3.90 -7.10 6.77
C ARG A 94 -4.63 -5.77 6.91
N ALA A 95 -4.95 -5.34 8.13
CA ALA A 95 -5.58 -4.04 8.36
C ALA A 95 -4.70 -2.88 7.87
N TYR A 96 -3.38 -2.98 8.02
CA TYR A 96 -2.43 -1.99 7.52
C TYR A 96 -2.40 -1.94 5.99
N ILE A 97 -2.42 -3.09 5.31
CA ILE A 97 -2.40 -3.17 3.84
C ILE A 97 -3.71 -2.65 3.20
N VAL A 98 -4.85 -2.82 3.87
CA VAL A 98 -6.16 -2.38 3.35
C VAL A 98 -6.22 -0.89 3.04
N LYS A 99 -5.39 -0.04 3.68
CA LYS A 99 -5.31 1.39 3.34
C LYS A 99 -4.94 1.64 1.87
N TYR A 100 -4.20 0.72 1.23
CA TYR A 100 -3.84 0.83 -0.18
C TYR A 100 -5.00 0.44 -1.09
N ASP A 101 -5.82 -0.55 -0.71
CA ASP A 101 -7.11 -0.82 -1.38
C ASP A 101 -8.01 0.41 -1.32
N VAL A 102 -8.08 1.07 -0.17
CA VAL A 102 -8.85 2.31 0.00
C VAL A 102 -8.34 3.44 -0.89
N SER A 103 -7.03 3.62 -1.00
CA SER A 103 -6.43 4.59 -1.95
C SER A 103 -6.79 4.26 -3.39
N ASN A 104 -6.76 2.98 -3.78
CA ASN A 104 -7.13 2.53 -5.12
C ASN A 104 -8.63 2.76 -5.40
N ILE A 105 -9.51 2.52 -4.42
CA ILE A 105 -10.94 2.84 -4.53
C ILE A 105 -11.16 4.34 -4.75
N LYS A 106 -10.47 5.19 -3.98
CA LYS A 106 -10.55 6.66 -4.16
C LYS A 106 -10.05 7.08 -5.54
N ALA A 107 -8.96 6.49 -6.00
CA ALA A 107 -8.40 6.72 -7.33
C ALA A 107 -9.40 6.32 -8.44
N ALA A 108 -10.08 5.18 -8.30
CA ALA A 108 -11.12 4.75 -9.24
C ALA A 108 -12.34 5.70 -9.25
N LEU A 109 -12.83 6.12 -8.08
CA LEU A 109 -13.92 7.10 -7.97
C LEU A 109 -13.56 8.45 -8.60
N GLN A 110 -12.32 8.89 -8.41
CA GLN A 110 -11.81 10.10 -9.05
C GLN A 110 -11.72 9.92 -10.57
N GLY A 111 -11.30 8.74 -11.04
CA GLY A 111 -11.28 8.38 -12.46
C GLY A 111 -12.66 8.47 -13.11
N ILE A 112 -13.69 7.91 -12.47
CA ILE A 112 -15.09 8.03 -12.91
C ILE A 112 -15.50 9.51 -13.03
N SER A 113 -15.16 10.32 -12.03
CA SER A 113 -15.58 11.73 -11.99
C SER A 113 -14.87 12.62 -13.00
N THR A 114 -13.63 12.31 -13.35
CA THR A 114 -12.73 13.21 -14.10
C THR A 114 -12.36 12.69 -15.48
N GLY A 115 -12.68 11.43 -15.78
CA GLY A 115 -12.22 10.72 -16.97
C GLY A 115 -10.72 10.40 -16.97
N LYS A 116 -9.98 10.75 -15.90
CA LYS A 116 -8.52 10.52 -15.80
C LYS A 116 -8.23 9.31 -14.95
N LYS A 117 -7.67 8.27 -15.56
CA LYS A 117 -7.21 7.08 -14.84
C LYS A 117 -5.93 7.39 -14.07
N ALA A 118 -5.91 7.06 -12.78
CA ALA A 118 -4.73 7.12 -11.95
C ALA A 118 -4.02 5.76 -11.93
N ARG A 119 -2.73 5.75 -11.62
CA ARG A 119 -2.00 4.51 -11.39
C ARG A 119 -2.49 3.86 -10.11
N MET A 120 -2.70 2.55 -10.18
CA MET A 120 -3.11 1.76 -9.04
C MET A 120 -1.89 1.26 -8.28
N ILE A 121 -2.01 1.21 -6.96
CA ILE A 121 -1.00 0.68 -6.04
C ILE A 121 -1.10 -0.84 -6.09
N PRO A 122 -0.03 -1.58 -6.47
CA PRO A 122 -0.05 -3.02 -6.65
C PRO A 122 0.16 -3.77 -5.32
N VAL A 123 -0.57 -3.35 -4.29
CA VAL A 123 -0.59 -3.94 -2.94
C VAL A 123 -1.99 -3.82 -2.38
N GLY A 124 -2.49 -4.86 -1.72
CA GLY A 124 -3.87 -4.88 -1.25
C GLY A 124 -4.57 -6.18 -1.58
N ILE A 125 -5.71 -6.38 -0.94
CA ILE A 125 -6.58 -7.54 -1.19
C ILE A 125 -7.10 -7.50 -2.63
N ILE A 126 -7.35 -6.31 -3.19
CA ILE A 126 -7.81 -6.16 -4.58
C ILE A 126 -6.71 -6.61 -5.55
N HIS A 127 -5.46 -6.20 -5.30
CA HIS A 127 -4.31 -6.63 -6.08
C HIS A 127 -4.09 -8.14 -5.97
N ASP A 128 -4.08 -8.68 -4.75
CA ASP A 128 -3.81 -10.11 -4.51
C ASP A 128 -4.92 -11.02 -5.07
N SER A 129 -6.13 -10.46 -5.30
CA SER A 129 -7.23 -11.13 -5.98
C SER A 129 -7.15 -11.05 -7.52
N GLY A 130 -6.16 -10.34 -8.07
CA GLY A 130 -6.00 -10.12 -9.51
C GLY A 130 -7.01 -9.14 -10.10
N LEU A 131 -7.66 -8.32 -9.28
CA LEU A 131 -8.77 -7.43 -9.69
C LEU A 131 -8.38 -5.96 -9.80
N ILE A 132 -7.08 -5.63 -9.66
CA ILE A 132 -6.61 -4.25 -9.68
C ILE A 132 -6.78 -3.59 -11.05
N ASP A 133 -6.54 -4.36 -12.12
CA ASP A 133 -6.73 -3.87 -13.49
C ASP A 133 -8.21 -3.65 -13.76
N GLU A 134 -9.08 -4.55 -13.30
CA GLU A 134 -10.53 -4.40 -13.39
C GLU A 134 -10.98 -3.12 -12.67
N LEU A 135 -10.50 -2.87 -11.45
CA LEU A 135 -10.77 -1.63 -10.71
C LEU A 135 -10.33 -0.38 -11.46
N SER A 136 -9.24 -0.42 -12.23
CA SER A 136 -8.76 0.73 -13.01
C SER A 136 -9.65 1.09 -14.21
N GLN A 137 -10.49 0.14 -14.66
CA GLN A 137 -11.32 0.29 -15.86
C GLN A 137 -12.80 0.56 -15.56
N VAL A 138 -13.21 0.52 -14.29
CA VAL A 138 -14.60 0.78 -13.88
C VAL A 138 -15.09 2.16 -14.32
N GLU A 139 -16.33 2.22 -14.79
CA GLU A 139 -16.94 3.47 -15.28
C GLU A 139 -18.05 3.97 -14.35
N ASN A 140 -18.49 3.15 -13.39
CA ASN A 140 -19.54 3.51 -12.46
C ASN A 140 -19.28 2.92 -11.06
N VAL A 141 -20.01 3.45 -10.06
CA VAL A 141 -19.85 3.08 -8.65
C VAL A 141 -20.41 1.68 -8.35
N ASP A 142 -21.36 1.20 -9.13
CA ASP A 142 -21.94 -0.13 -8.93
C ASP A 142 -20.91 -1.22 -9.25
N ASP A 143 -20.11 -1.04 -10.30
CA ASP A 143 -19.00 -1.93 -10.66
C ASP A 143 -17.95 -2.00 -9.53
N ILE A 144 -17.59 -0.84 -8.95
CA ILE A 144 -16.71 -0.80 -7.78
C ILE A 144 -17.31 -1.60 -6.63
N THR A 145 -18.60 -1.40 -6.34
CA THR A 145 -19.31 -2.08 -5.24
C THR A 145 -19.28 -3.61 -5.44
N GLN A 146 -19.56 -4.10 -6.64
CA GLN A 146 -19.51 -5.53 -6.98
C GLN A 146 -18.10 -6.11 -6.86
N LEU A 147 -17.08 -5.37 -7.31
CA LEU A 147 -15.68 -5.76 -7.18
C LEU A 147 -15.27 -5.89 -5.70
N LEU A 148 -15.69 -4.95 -4.85
CA LEU A 148 -15.40 -5.02 -3.41
C LEU A 148 -16.06 -6.21 -2.72
N ILE A 149 -17.27 -6.59 -3.12
CA ILE A 149 -17.94 -7.81 -2.62
C ILE A 149 -17.11 -9.05 -2.99
N ARG A 150 -16.63 -9.16 -4.23
CA ARG A 150 -15.76 -10.26 -4.69
C ARG A 150 -14.45 -10.33 -3.90
N CYS A 151 -13.88 -9.17 -3.54
CA CYS A 151 -12.68 -9.06 -2.70
C CYS A 151 -12.92 -9.29 -1.20
N LYS A 152 -14.15 -9.61 -0.76
CA LYS A 152 -14.53 -9.70 0.66
C LYS A 152 -14.27 -8.39 1.43
N LEU A 153 -14.42 -7.26 0.75
CA LEU A 153 -14.33 -5.89 1.27
C LEU A 153 -15.73 -5.25 1.42
N GLY A 154 -16.71 -6.04 1.85
CA GLY A 154 -18.14 -5.64 1.90
C GLY A 154 -18.44 -4.44 2.80
N ASP A 155 -17.63 -4.20 3.83
CA ASP A 155 -17.75 -3.03 4.69
C ASP A 155 -17.53 -1.73 3.89
N TYR A 156 -16.57 -1.73 2.96
CA TYR A 156 -16.32 -0.60 2.06
C TYR A 156 -17.41 -0.47 0.98
N ALA A 157 -17.93 -1.59 0.47
CA ALA A 157 -19.06 -1.61 -0.45
C ALA A 157 -20.29 -0.91 0.18
N SER A 158 -20.58 -1.20 1.45
CA SER A 158 -21.67 -0.59 2.22
C SER A 158 -21.50 0.92 2.42
N ILE A 159 -20.26 1.42 2.44
CA ILE A 159 -19.95 2.86 2.49
C ILE A 159 -20.25 3.52 1.14
N LEU A 160 -19.94 2.84 0.03
CA LEU A 160 -20.21 3.33 -1.33
C LEU A 160 -21.70 3.31 -1.69
N GLU A 161 -22.49 2.37 -1.16
CA GLU A 161 -23.95 2.42 -1.37
C GLU A 161 -24.56 3.71 -0.80
N LYS A 162 -24.02 4.22 0.33
CA LYS A 162 -24.42 5.50 0.91
C LYS A 162 -23.97 6.72 0.08
N TYR A 163 -22.97 6.57 -0.80
CA TYR A 163 -22.54 7.60 -1.77
C TYR A 163 -23.63 7.87 -2.81
N LYS A 164 -24.22 6.79 -3.35
CA LYS A 164 -25.22 6.84 -4.43
C LYS A 164 -26.49 7.59 -4.04
N ILE A 165 -26.89 7.51 -2.77
CA ILE A 165 -28.14 8.08 -2.25
C ILE A 165 -28.12 9.62 -2.18
N ASN A 166 -26.94 10.25 -2.04
CA ASN A 166 -26.82 11.69 -1.76
C ASN A 166 -26.17 12.52 -2.89
N GLY A 167 -26.09 11.97 -4.11
CA GLY A 167 -25.26 12.39 -5.25
C GLY A 167 -25.08 13.89 -5.54
N GLY A 168 -24.22 14.56 -4.78
CA GLY A 168 -23.77 15.94 -5.00
C GLY A 168 -22.34 16.15 -4.52
N ALA A 169 -21.72 17.29 -4.82
CA ALA A 169 -20.31 17.56 -4.44
C ALA A 169 -20.03 17.40 -2.93
N LYS A 170 -21.03 17.65 -2.08
CA LYS A 170 -20.96 17.40 -0.62
C LYS A 170 -20.95 15.91 -0.25
N SER A 171 -21.68 15.04 -0.97
CA SER A 171 -21.66 13.60 -0.68
C SER A 171 -20.32 12.96 -1.07
N LYS A 172 -19.64 13.52 -2.06
CA LYS A 172 -18.30 13.09 -2.48
C LYS A 172 -17.22 13.30 -1.43
N LEU A 173 -17.06 14.53 -0.95
CA LEU A 173 -16.11 14.85 0.12
C LEU A 173 -16.38 14.03 1.40
N LEU A 174 -17.66 13.78 1.69
CA LEU A 174 -18.10 13.05 2.87
C LEU A 174 -17.80 11.55 2.77
N VAL A 175 -17.75 10.98 1.57
CA VAL A 175 -17.37 9.58 1.36
C VAL A 175 -15.86 9.41 1.31
N GLU A 176 -15.12 10.32 0.67
CA GLU A 176 -13.65 10.32 0.74
C GLU A 176 -13.16 10.46 2.19
N ALA A 177 -13.88 11.22 3.03
CA ALA A 177 -13.63 11.35 4.46
C ALA A 177 -14.06 10.12 5.29
N LYS A 178 -15.10 9.38 4.88
CA LYS A 178 -15.54 8.13 5.53
C LYS A 178 -14.70 6.92 5.15
N LEU A 179 -14.02 7.00 4.00
CA LEU A 179 -12.96 6.10 3.58
C LEU A 179 -11.61 6.48 4.23
N GLY A 180 -11.62 7.18 5.37
CA GLY A 180 -10.44 7.62 6.11
C GLY A 180 -10.22 6.80 7.37
#